data_AF-A0A7V2IJ51-F1
#
_entry.id   AF-A0A7V2IJ51-F1
#
_cell.length_a   1.000
_cell.length_b   1.000
_cell.length_c   1.000
_cell.angle_alpha   90.00
_cell.angle_beta   90.00
_cell.angle_gamma   90.00
#
_symmetry.space_group_name_H-M   'P 1'
#
loop_
_entity.id
_entity.type
_entity.pdbx_description
1 polymer ?
#
loop_
_entity_poly.entity_id
_entity_poly.type
_entity_poly.pdbx_seq_one_letter_code
_entity_poly.pdbx_strand_id
1 'polypeptide(L)'
;MILFIISQIFYEGFEGDFPPTGWTNTGTRNFKWVKRTSGVIFGAASAGVSVAQTSRDSGTAILQTPAINLPSINPNDTIIFSFYYRLPSVGGGAFDTRFRSTDTLKVQISNDGNNWTNLIVWDSTSLYTGANN
;
A
#
# COMPACT_ATOMS: atom_id res chain seq x y z
N MET A 1 -28.81 -10.81 -17.99
CA MET A 1 -27.96 -10.94 -16.78
C MET A 1 -26.55 -11.22 -17.26
N ILE A 2 -25.63 -10.27 -17.11
CA ILE A 2 -24.21 -10.48 -17.48
C ILE A 2 -23.52 -11.04 -16.24
N LEU A 3 -22.92 -12.22 -16.38
CA LEU A 3 -22.12 -12.85 -15.33
C LEU A 3 -20.69 -12.31 -15.44
N PHE A 4 -20.22 -11.61 -14.41
CA PHE A 4 -18.81 -11.25 -14.29
C PHE A 4 -18.11 -12.35 -13.49
N ILE A 5 -17.14 -13.03 -14.11
CA ILE A 5 -16.26 -13.96 -13.40
C ILE A 5 -15.07 -13.13 -12.88
N ILE A 6 -14.96 -12.99 -11.56
CA ILE A 6 -13.80 -12.37 -10.92
C ILE A 6 -12.86 -13.49 -10.50
N SER A 7 -11.73 -13.61 -11.18
CA SER A 7 -10.66 -14.54 -10.82
C SER A 7 -9.61 -13.82 -9.98
N GLN A 8 -9.36 -14.29 -8.75
CA GLN A 8 -8.32 -13.75 -7.90
C GLN A 8 -6.95 -14.21 -8.40
N ILE A 9 -6.15 -13.28 -8.93
CA ILE A 9 -4.82 -13.56 -9.50
C ILE A 9 -3.73 -13.47 -8.41
N PHE A 10 -3.88 -12.55 -7.47
CA PHE A 10 -2.90 -12.27 -6.44
C PHE A 10 -3.59 -11.81 -5.16
N TYR A 11 -3.10 -12.25 -4.02
CA TYR A 11 -3.61 -11.88 -2.71
C TYR A 11 -2.48 -11.86 -1.68
N GLU A 12 -2.47 -10.81 -0.87
CA GLU A 12 -1.56 -10.69 0.28
C GLU A 12 -2.31 -10.04 1.44
N GLY A 13 -2.35 -10.73 2.57
CA GLY A 13 -2.95 -10.26 3.82
C GLY A 13 -1.92 -9.83 4.88
N PHE A 14 -0.63 -10.08 4.63
CA PHE A 14 0.52 -9.82 5.51
C PHE A 14 0.55 -10.63 6.81
N GLU A 15 -0.16 -11.75 6.87
CA GLU A 15 -0.26 -12.60 8.07
C GLU A 15 1.04 -13.40 8.36
N GLY A 16 1.82 -13.71 7.32
CA GLY A 16 3.07 -14.47 7.39
C GLY A 16 4.33 -13.63 7.64
N ASP A 17 5.46 -14.08 7.11
CA ASP A 17 6.74 -13.37 7.19
C ASP A 17 6.70 -12.01 6.48
N PHE A 18 7.58 -11.09 6.90
CA PHE A 18 7.64 -9.74 6.34
C PHE A 18 9.07 -9.32 5.94
N PRO A 19 9.30 -8.83 4.71
CA PRO A 19 8.31 -8.74 3.63
C PRO A 19 7.85 -10.14 3.19
N PRO A 20 6.67 -10.28 2.57
CA PRO A 20 6.24 -11.58 2.07
C PRO A 20 7.25 -12.14 1.06
N THR A 21 7.28 -13.47 0.93
CA THR A 21 8.29 -14.14 0.08
C THR A 21 8.24 -13.60 -1.35
N GLY A 22 9.41 -13.24 -1.89
CA GLY A 22 9.56 -12.68 -3.25
C GLY A 22 9.26 -11.19 -3.38
N TRP A 23 8.80 -10.52 -2.32
CA TRP A 23 8.62 -9.07 -2.33
C TRP A 23 9.94 -8.33 -2.07
N THR A 24 10.06 -7.16 -2.67
CA THR A 24 11.18 -6.24 -2.44
C THR A 24 10.75 -5.11 -1.51
N ASN A 25 11.52 -4.86 -0.45
CA ASN A 25 11.27 -3.78 0.52
C ASN A 25 12.49 -2.88 0.61
N THR A 26 12.45 -1.78 -0.12
CA THR A 26 13.55 -0.83 -0.29
C THR A 26 13.12 0.56 0.18
N GLY A 27 14.08 1.47 0.28
CA GLY A 27 13.82 2.82 0.73
C GLY A 27 15.04 3.46 1.37
N THR A 28 14.88 4.71 1.80
CA THR A 28 15.88 5.41 2.61
C THR A 28 16.06 4.67 3.94
N ARG A 29 17.26 4.70 4.54
CA ARG A 29 17.67 3.84 5.68
C ARG A 29 16.61 3.67 6.78
N ASN A 30 15.94 4.76 7.17
CA ASN A 30 14.96 4.78 8.25
C ASN A 30 13.50 4.71 7.76
N PHE A 31 13.27 4.62 6.45
CA PHE A 31 11.97 4.63 5.79
C PHE A 31 11.79 3.32 5.04
N LYS A 32 11.30 2.31 5.75
CA LYS A 32 10.93 1.02 5.17
C LYS A 32 9.53 0.65 5.57
N TRP A 33 8.94 -0.24 4.79
CA TRP A 33 7.74 -0.94 5.21
C TRP A 33 8.09 -1.95 6.29
N VAL A 34 7.17 -2.17 7.22
CA VAL A 34 7.27 -3.10 8.33
C VAL A 34 5.95 -3.81 8.52
N LYS A 35 5.99 -5.01 9.12
CA LYS A 35 4.78 -5.66 9.62
C LYS A 35 4.24 -4.89 10.82
N ARG A 36 2.95 -4.61 10.82
CA ARG A 36 2.21 -4.06 11.96
C ARG A 36 1.20 -5.08 12.42
N THR A 37 1.12 -5.31 13.73
CA THR A 37 0.11 -6.15 14.39
C THR A 37 -0.89 -5.33 15.21
N SER A 38 -0.72 -4.02 15.21
CA SER A 38 -1.60 -3.06 15.87
C SER A 38 -2.31 -2.20 14.84
N GLY A 39 -3.59 -1.93 15.06
CA GLY A 39 -4.36 -1.06 14.18
C GLY A 39 -4.62 -1.63 12.79
N VAL A 40 -4.72 -2.95 12.71
CA VAL A 40 -5.01 -3.72 11.49
C VAL A 40 -6.50 -3.60 11.15
N ILE A 41 -6.85 -3.59 9.85
CA ILE A 41 -8.25 -3.51 9.38
C ILE A 41 -8.86 -4.92 9.30
N PHE A 42 -8.10 -5.89 8.78
CA PHE A 42 -8.52 -7.29 8.64
C PHE A 42 -7.40 -8.22 9.09
N GLY A 43 -7.74 -9.30 9.78
CA GLY A 43 -6.75 -10.28 10.25
C GLY A 43 -5.92 -9.77 11.43
N ALA A 44 -4.72 -10.30 11.58
CA ALA A 44 -3.83 -10.01 12.71
C ALA A 44 -2.63 -9.14 12.31
N ALA A 45 -2.40 -8.91 11.01
CA ALA A 45 -1.28 -8.12 10.53
C ALA A 45 -1.59 -7.25 9.31
N SER A 46 -0.76 -6.23 9.09
CA SER A 46 -0.76 -5.40 7.90
C SER A 46 0.64 -4.91 7.54
N ALA A 47 0.83 -4.46 6.31
CA ALA A 47 1.98 -3.64 5.95
C ALA A 47 1.77 -2.20 6.43
N GLY A 48 2.77 -1.63 7.09
CA GLY A 48 2.77 -0.22 7.46
C GLY A 48 4.14 0.41 7.28
N VAL A 49 4.19 1.72 7.09
CA VAL A 49 5.46 2.44 7.01
C VAL A 49 6.00 2.66 8.43
N SER A 50 7.28 2.37 8.63
CA SER A 50 8.00 2.84 9.80
C SER A 50 8.48 4.26 9.51
N VAL A 51 7.68 5.26 9.85
CA VAL A 51 8.16 6.66 9.92
C VAL A 51 8.78 6.84 11.29
N ALA A 52 10.04 7.26 11.37
CA ALA A 52 10.63 7.68 12.63
C ALA A 52 9.81 8.87 13.15
N GLN A 53 9.02 8.63 14.21
CA GLN A 53 7.96 9.52 14.70
C GLN A 53 8.44 10.90 15.19
N THR A 54 9.75 11.16 15.15
CA THR A 54 10.40 12.37 15.66
C THR A 54 11.37 13.01 14.67
N SER A 55 11.58 12.42 13.48
CA SER A 55 12.58 12.95 12.55
C SER A 55 11.99 14.02 11.63
N ARG A 56 12.75 15.11 11.41
CA ARG A 56 12.52 16.03 10.28
C ARG A 56 12.86 15.38 8.93
N ASP A 57 13.38 14.16 8.96
CA ASP A 57 13.88 13.42 7.81
C ASP A 57 12.79 13.22 6.76
N SER A 58 13.19 13.38 5.50
CA SER A 58 12.42 12.98 4.32
C SER A 58 13.00 11.69 3.78
N GLY A 59 12.14 10.86 3.20
CA GLY A 59 12.57 9.60 2.62
C GLY A 59 11.48 8.90 1.85
N THR A 60 11.85 7.81 1.22
CA THR A 60 10.94 6.94 0.47
C THR A 60 10.96 5.55 1.08
N ALA A 61 9.79 4.92 1.14
CA ALA A 61 9.63 3.51 1.51
C ALA A 61 8.86 2.84 0.36
N ILE A 62 9.44 1.81 -0.24
CA ILE A 62 8.90 1.10 -1.39
C ILE A 62 8.71 -0.37 -1.00
N LEU A 63 7.48 -0.86 -1.15
CA LEU A 63 7.14 -2.26 -1.02
C LEU A 63 6.59 -2.74 -2.36
N GLN A 64 7.33 -3.62 -3.00
CA GLN A 64 7.08 -4.05 -4.37
C GLN A 64 6.78 -5.55 -4.37
N THR A 65 5.71 -5.92 -5.06
CA THR A 65 5.33 -7.33 -5.28
C THR A 65 6.41 -8.05 -6.13
N PRO A 66 6.47 -9.38 -6.10
CA PRO A 66 7.08 -10.12 -7.20
C PRO A 66 6.35 -9.79 -8.53
N ALA A 67 6.95 -10.18 -9.65
CA ALA A 67 6.27 -10.10 -10.95
C ALA A 67 4.98 -10.92 -10.91
N ILE A 68 3.85 -10.25 -11.19
CA ILE A 68 2.53 -10.89 -11.21
C ILE A 68 2.23 -11.29 -12.65
N ASN A 69 2.13 -12.60 -12.90
CA ASN A 69 1.74 -13.11 -14.21
C ASN A 69 0.23 -12.94 -14.37
N LEU A 70 -0.16 -12.01 -15.23
CA LEU A 70 -1.55 -11.82 -15.59
C LEU A 70 -1.96 -12.89 -16.63
N PRO A 71 -3.19 -13.42 -16.56
CA PRO A 71 -3.71 -14.26 -17.64
C PRO A 71 -3.82 -13.46 -18.94
N SER A 72 -4.02 -14.15 -20.06
CA SER A 72 -4.33 -13.49 -21.33
C SER A 72 -5.56 -12.60 -21.15
N ILE A 73 -5.40 -11.30 -21.41
CA ILE A 73 -6.47 -10.30 -21.35
C ILE A 73 -6.91 -9.92 -22.76
N ASN A 74 -8.21 -9.80 -22.94
CA ASN A 74 -8.81 -9.18 -24.12
C ASN A 74 -8.86 -7.65 -23.95
N PRO A 75 -9.01 -6.88 -25.04
CA PRO A 75 -9.08 -5.41 -24.95
C PRO A 75 -10.20 -4.85 -24.05
N ASN A 76 -11.24 -5.63 -23.78
CA ASN A 76 -12.37 -5.24 -22.92
C ASN A 76 -12.26 -5.79 -21.49
N ASP A 77 -11.22 -6.54 -21.17
CA ASP A 77 -11.04 -7.07 -19.82
C ASP A 77 -10.56 -5.96 -18.89
N THR A 78 -11.07 -5.97 -17.66
CA THR A 78 -10.68 -5.01 -16.62
C THR A 78 -9.89 -5.74 -15.54
N ILE A 79 -8.68 -5.28 -15.29
CA ILE A 79 -7.88 -5.71 -14.14
C ILE A 79 -8.20 -4.78 -12.97
N ILE A 80 -8.61 -5.36 -11.85
CA ILE A 80 -8.93 -4.62 -10.63
C ILE A 80 -7.81 -4.83 -9.63
N PHE A 81 -7.21 -3.72 -9.19
CA PHE A 81 -6.34 -3.69 -8.03
C PHE A 81 -7.10 -3.05 -6.86
N SER A 82 -7.25 -3.80 -5.78
CA SER A 82 -7.94 -3.36 -4.56
C SER A 82 -7.02 -3.54 -3.36
N PHE A 83 -7.03 -2.55 -2.46
CA PHE A 83 -6.33 -2.62 -1.19
C PHE A 83 -7.10 -1.81 -0.14
N TYR A 84 -6.87 -2.15 1.12
CA TYR A 84 -7.36 -1.38 2.25
C TYR A 84 -6.19 -0.64 2.88
N TYR A 85 -6.43 0.59 3.32
CA TYR A 85 -5.45 1.38 4.02
C TYR A 85 -6.10 2.08 5.21
N ARG A 86 -5.26 2.40 6.20
CA ARG A 86 -5.65 3.17 7.38
C ARG A 86 -4.51 4.11 7.73
N LEU A 87 -4.86 5.32 8.14
CA LEU A 87 -3.92 6.22 8.78
C LEU A 87 -3.76 5.86 10.27
N PRO A 88 -2.55 5.99 10.84
CA PRO A 88 -2.38 5.79 12.27
C PRO A 88 -3.33 6.70 13.06
N SER A 89 -3.88 6.17 14.16
CA SER A 89 -4.70 6.95 15.10
C SER A 89 -3.95 7.01 16.42
N VAL A 90 -3.86 8.19 17.01
CA VAL A 90 -3.37 8.36 18.38
C VAL A 90 -4.58 8.18 19.31
N GLY A 91 -4.42 7.40 20.37
CA GLY A 91 -5.51 7.05 21.29
C GLY A 91 -6.30 8.29 21.73
N GLY A 92 -7.64 8.18 21.75
CA GLY A 92 -8.55 9.30 22.05
C GLY A 92 -9.38 9.80 20.87
N GLY A 93 -9.38 9.10 19.73
CA GLY A 93 -10.19 9.45 18.55
C GLY A 93 -9.58 10.57 17.69
N ALA A 94 -8.43 11.11 18.07
CA ALA A 94 -7.66 12.04 17.25
C ALA A 94 -6.77 11.26 16.27
N PHE A 95 -6.78 11.67 15.00
CA PHE A 95 -5.91 11.10 13.98
C PHE A 95 -4.46 11.54 14.18
N ASP A 96 -3.52 10.71 13.73
CA ASP A 96 -2.10 10.97 13.87
C ASP A 96 -1.64 12.13 12.98
N THR A 97 -1.49 13.32 13.58
CA THR A 97 -1.03 14.55 12.93
C THR A 97 0.44 14.49 12.47
N ARG A 98 1.13 13.36 12.68
CA ARG A 98 2.51 13.16 12.21
C ARG A 98 2.60 12.88 10.70
N PHE A 99 1.50 12.51 10.03
CA PHE A 99 1.44 12.53 8.56
C PHE A 99 1.36 13.99 8.09
N ARG A 100 2.42 14.47 7.44
CA ARG A 100 2.53 15.87 7.03
C ARG A 100 1.74 16.11 5.74
N SER A 101 1.34 17.36 5.51
CA SER A 101 0.72 17.82 4.25
C SER A 101 1.47 17.36 3.00
N THR A 102 2.79 17.21 3.12
CA THR A 102 3.75 16.84 2.08
C THR A 102 3.94 15.34 1.86
N ASP A 103 3.43 14.49 2.76
CA ASP A 103 3.59 13.05 2.61
C ASP A 103 2.67 12.53 1.51
N THR A 104 3.15 11.60 0.71
CA THR A 104 2.40 11.02 -0.41
C THR A 104 2.41 9.50 -0.35
N LEU A 105 1.26 8.89 -0.60
CA LEU A 105 1.13 7.46 -0.91
C LEU A 105 0.91 7.31 -2.41
N LYS A 106 1.67 6.40 -3.02
CA LYS A 106 1.52 6.09 -4.44
C LYS A 106 1.27 4.60 -4.62
N VAL A 107 0.36 4.28 -5.54
CA VAL A 107 0.26 2.95 -6.14
C VAL A 107 0.80 3.07 -7.55
N GLN A 108 1.77 2.24 -7.89
CA GLN A 108 2.45 2.27 -9.18
C GLN A 108 2.40 0.89 -9.83
N ILE A 109 2.35 0.87 -11.16
CA ILE A 109 2.41 -0.33 -11.98
C ILE A 109 3.54 -0.22 -12.99
N SER A 110 4.18 -1.35 -13.30
CA SER A 110 5.21 -1.45 -14.33
C SER A 110 5.02 -2.76 -15.09
N ASN A 111 5.29 -2.74 -16.40
CA ASN A 111 5.30 -3.92 -17.26
C ASN A 111 6.71 -4.51 -17.46
N ASP A 112 7.75 -3.82 -17.01
CA ASP A 112 9.16 -4.20 -17.22
C ASP A 112 9.99 -4.17 -15.92
N GLY A 113 9.39 -3.76 -14.80
CA GLY A 113 10.03 -3.61 -13.50
C GLY A 113 10.89 -2.35 -13.35
N ASN A 114 11.04 -1.54 -14.40
CA ASN A 114 11.94 -0.39 -14.43
C ASN A 114 11.18 0.93 -14.63
N ASN A 115 10.18 0.94 -15.51
CA ASN A 115 9.36 2.09 -15.83
C ASN A 115 8.02 1.99 -15.10
N TRP A 116 7.82 2.90 -14.14
CA TRP A 116 6.69 2.87 -13.22
C TRP A 116 5.70 3.99 -13.52
N THR A 117 4.44 3.62 -13.73
CA THR A 117 3.31 4.55 -13.93
C THR A 117 2.53 4.67 -12.64
N ASN A 118 2.23 5.90 -12.21
CA ASN A 118 1.37 6.14 -11.05
C ASN A 118 -0.10 5.86 -11.42
N LEU A 119 -0.73 4.92 -10.72
CA LEU A 119 -2.18 4.68 -10.79
C LEU A 119 -2.93 5.56 -9.78
N ILE A 120 -2.36 5.70 -8.59
CA ILE A 120 -2.91 6.53 -7.51
C ILE A 120 -1.77 7.37 -6.96
N VAL A 121 -2.06 8.64 -6.73
CA VAL A 121 -1.23 9.55 -5.94
C VAL A 121 -2.15 10.24 -4.96
N TRP A 122 -2.03 9.88 -3.69
CA TRP A 122 -2.72 10.59 -2.62
C TRP A 122 -1.69 11.36 -1.82
N ASP A 123 -1.83 12.68 -1.80
CA ASP A 123 -1.22 13.50 -0.77
C ASP A 123 -1.93 13.25 0.56
N SER A 124 -1.38 13.78 1.65
CA SER A 124 -2.01 13.58 2.95
C SER A 124 -3.46 14.10 2.98
N THR A 125 -3.78 15.23 2.34
CA THR A 125 -5.15 15.77 2.25
C THR A 125 -6.13 14.76 1.65
N SER A 126 -5.74 14.12 0.56
CA SER A 126 -6.54 13.09 -0.14
C SER A 126 -6.61 11.79 0.67
N LEU A 127 -5.54 11.43 1.39
CA LEU A 127 -5.56 10.32 2.35
C LEU A 127 -6.54 10.61 3.51
N TYR A 128 -6.61 11.86 3.97
CA TYR A 128 -7.49 12.28 5.07
C TYR A 128 -8.97 12.25 4.67
N THR A 129 -9.32 12.66 3.44
CA THR A 129 -10.72 12.63 2.99
C THR A 129 -11.17 11.22 2.60
N GLY A 130 -10.28 10.41 2.04
CA GLY A 130 -10.59 9.03 1.64
C GLY A 130 -10.73 8.05 2.80
N ALA A 131 -10.06 8.27 3.93
CA ALA A 131 -10.13 7.38 5.11
C ALA A 131 -11.36 7.57 6.00
N ASN A 132 -12.16 8.63 5.77
CA ASN A 132 -13.34 8.98 6.56
C ASN A 132 -14.68 8.66 5.86
N ASN A 133 -14.63 8.06 4.67
CA ASN A 133 -15.78 7.51 3.95
C ASN A 133 -15.75 5.98 3.99
#